data_AF-A0A536E9W4-F1
#
_entry.id   AF-A0A536E9W4-F1
#
_cell.length_a   1.000
_cell.length_b   1.000
_cell.length_c   1.000
_cell.angle_alpha   90.00
_cell.angle_beta   90.00
_cell.angle_gamma   90.00
#
_symmetry.space_group_name_H-M   'P 1'
#
loop_
_entity.id
_entity.type
_entity.pdbx_description
1 polymer ?
#
loop_
_entity_poly.entity_id
_entity_poly.type
_entity_poly.pdbx_seq_one_letter_code
_entity_poly.pdbx_strand_id
1 'polypeptide(L)'
;AAYADEPFMRIVKESQGIHRYPNPKILSGTNYCDVGFERDPHSRRVVVMSALDNLMKGAAGQAVQALNVRFGWDERTGLDFPGLYPI
;
A
#
# COMPACT_ATOMS: atom_id res chain seq x y z
N ALA A 1 -5.35 -12.17 10.50
CA ALA A 1 -4.21 -11.23 10.33
C ALA A 1 -4.78 -9.82 10.15
N ALA A 2 -4.11 -8.76 10.61
CA ALA A 2 -4.71 -7.41 10.68
C ALA A 2 -5.19 -6.85 9.32
N TYR A 3 -4.59 -7.27 8.20
CA TYR A 3 -4.91 -6.80 6.85
C TYR A 3 -5.34 -7.92 5.89
N ALA A 4 -5.90 -9.02 6.42
CA ALA A 4 -6.16 -10.22 5.62
C ALA A 4 -7.10 -9.96 4.42
N ASP A 5 -8.12 -9.14 4.63
CA ASP A 5 -9.18 -8.88 3.66
C ASP A 5 -9.14 -7.43 3.11
N GLU A 6 -8.06 -6.70 3.42
CA GLU A 6 -7.95 -5.28 3.07
C GLU A 6 -7.61 -5.09 1.58
N PRO A 7 -8.50 -4.47 0.78
CA PRO A 7 -8.37 -4.46 -0.69
C PRO A 7 -7.18 -3.63 -1.19
N PHE A 8 -6.71 -2.68 -0.39
CA PHE A 8 -5.66 -1.72 -0.74
C PHE A 8 -4.37 -1.88 0.05
N MET A 9 -4.27 -2.89 0.92
CA MET A 9 -3.06 -3.17 1.67
C MET A 9 -2.26 -4.27 0.99
N ARG A 10 -0.95 -4.04 0.76
CA ARG A 10 -0.06 -5.06 0.20
C ARG A 10 1.15 -5.26 1.10
N ILE A 11 1.46 -6.52 1.41
CA ILE A 11 2.64 -6.87 2.20
C ILE A 11 3.79 -7.18 1.24
N VAL A 12 4.79 -6.31 1.21
CA VAL A 12 6.03 -6.53 0.45
C VAL A 12 6.93 -7.44 1.26
N LYS A 13 7.05 -8.68 0.80
CA LYS A 13 7.77 -9.78 1.50
C LYS A 13 8.85 -10.43 0.63
N GLU A 14 9.31 -9.73 -0.40
CA GLU A 14 10.26 -10.28 -1.36
C GLU A 14 11.68 -10.33 -0.78
N SER A 15 12.26 -11.53 -0.72
CA SER A 15 13.64 -11.73 -0.26
C SER A 15 14.67 -11.43 -1.36
N GLN A 16 14.26 -11.41 -2.62
CA GLN A 16 15.13 -11.27 -3.80
C GLN A 16 14.49 -10.35 -4.84
N GLY A 17 15.27 -9.90 -5.83
CA GLY A 17 14.81 -9.01 -6.89
C GLY A 17 15.04 -7.52 -6.61
N ILE A 18 14.56 -6.68 -7.53
CA ILE A 18 14.81 -5.23 -7.55
C ILE A 18 13.91 -4.49 -6.55
N HIS A 19 12.67 -4.95 -6.37
CA HIS A 19 11.65 -4.32 -5.52
C HIS A 19 11.40 -5.14 -4.24
N ARG A 20 12.32 -5.04 -3.29
CA ARG A 20 12.28 -5.81 -2.01
C ARG A 20 11.58 -5.09 -0.86
N TYR A 21 11.36 -3.78 -0.99
CA TYR A 21 10.77 -2.94 0.04
C TYR A 21 9.68 -2.05 -0.56
N PRO A 22 8.74 -1.55 0.25
CA PRO A 22 7.79 -0.52 -0.18
C PRO A 22 8.49 0.63 -0.88
N ASN A 23 8.05 0.96 -2.10
CA ASN A 23 8.63 2.03 -2.90
C ASN A 23 7.51 2.96 -3.38
N PRO A 24 7.48 4.23 -2.96
CA PRO A 24 6.40 5.15 -3.32
C PRO A 24 6.35 5.42 -4.83
N LYS A 25 7.44 5.26 -5.57
CA LYS A 25 7.50 5.57 -7.01
C LYS A 25 6.52 4.71 -7.82
N ILE A 26 6.42 3.42 -7.50
CA ILE A 26 5.50 2.50 -8.21
C ILE A 26 4.04 2.61 -7.72
N LEU A 27 3.80 3.39 -6.66
CA LEU A 27 2.48 3.61 -6.06
C LEU A 27 1.83 4.90 -6.55
N SER A 28 2.54 5.72 -7.32
CA SER A 28 2.02 7.00 -7.80
C SER A 28 0.70 6.83 -8.55
N GLY A 29 -0.29 7.62 -8.17
CA GLY A 29 -1.65 7.59 -8.73
C GLY A 29 -2.52 6.44 -8.22
N THR A 30 -1.99 5.51 -7.41
CA THR A 30 -2.75 4.36 -6.91
C THR A 30 -3.35 4.61 -5.54
N ASN A 31 -4.36 3.80 -5.17
CA ASN A 31 -4.91 3.80 -3.83
C ASN A 31 -4.25 2.72 -2.92
N TYR A 32 -3.15 2.11 -3.33
CA TYR A 32 -2.46 1.08 -2.53
C TYR A 32 -1.57 1.68 -1.45
N CYS A 33 -1.43 0.95 -0.35
CA CYS A 33 -0.41 1.14 0.68
C CYS A 33 0.43 -0.13 0.78
N ASP A 34 1.71 -0.02 0.46
CA ASP A 34 2.67 -1.11 0.61
C ASP A 34 3.30 -1.05 1.99
N VAL A 35 3.32 -2.17 2.69
CA VAL A 35 3.94 -2.31 4.01
C VAL A 35 4.98 -3.42 3.97
N GLY A 36 6.12 -3.17 4.59
CA GLY A 36 7.20 -4.13 4.74
C GLY A 36 7.96 -3.88 6.04
N PHE A 37 8.86 -4.77 6.38
CA PHE A 37 9.71 -4.60 7.55
C PHE A 37 11.01 -5.36 7.37
N GLU A 38 12.01 -4.97 8.13
CA GLU A 38 13.24 -5.72 8.31
C GLU A 38 13.59 -5.84 9.78
N ARG A 39 13.94 -7.05 10.21
CA ARG A 39 14.44 -7.31 11.56
C ARG A 39 15.96 -7.26 11.53
N ASP A 40 16.55 -6.47 12.43
CA ASP A 40 17.98 -6.51 12.66
C ASP A 40 18.39 -7.89 13.23
N PRO A 41 19.26 -8.66 12.54
CA PRO A 41 19.65 -9.99 13.00
C PRO A 41 20.49 -9.95 14.29
N HIS A 42 21.11 -8.82 14.63
CA HIS A 42 22.02 -8.68 15.77
C HIS A 42 21.36 -8.06 17.00
N SER A 43 20.10 -7.62 16.90
CA SER A 43 19.40 -6.97 18.00
C SER A 43 17.91 -7.32 18.07
N ARG A 44 17.18 -6.64 18.96
CA ARG A 44 15.71 -6.70 19.04
C ARG A 44 15.03 -5.60 18.22
N ARG A 45 15.77 -4.89 17.36
CA ARG A 45 15.23 -3.81 16.53
C ARG A 45 14.48 -4.37 15.32
N VAL A 46 13.37 -3.73 14.99
CA VAL A 46 12.64 -3.90 13.73
C VAL A 46 12.50 -2.54 13.08
N VAL A 47 12.78 -2.45 11.78
CA VAL A 47 12.52 -1.29 10.94
C VAL A 47 11.27 -1.58 10.14
N VAL A 48 10.19 -0.85 10.42
CA VAL A 48 8.94 -0.94 9.68
C VAL A 48 8.93 0.15 8.61
N MET A 49 8.48 -0.19 7.41
CA MET A 49 8.40 0.70 6.27
C MET A 49 6.99 0.65 5.69
N SER A 50 6.49 1.81 5.28
CA SER A 50 5.25 1.93 4.51
C SER A 50 5.44 2.95 3.39
N ALA A 51 4.87 2.66 2.23
CA ALA A 51 4.84 3.57 1.10
C ALA A 51 3.41 3.69 0.56
N LEU A 52 3.06 4.90 0.12
CA LEU A 52 1.79 5.24 -0.50
C LEU A 52 1.97 6.49 -1.36
N ASP A 53 0.99 6.76 -2.22
CA ASP A 53 0.84 8.09 -2.84
C ASP A 53 0.10 9.01 -1.87
N ASN A 54 0.69 10.17 -1.56
CA ASN A 54 0.19 11.09 -0.54
C ASN A 54 -1.09 11.83 -0.95
N LEU A 55 -1.36 11.99 -2.25
CA LEU A 55 -2.57 12.65 -2.75
C LEU A 55 -3.70 11.64 -2.96
N MET A 56 -3.36 10.40 -3.33
CA MET A 56 -4.32 9.31 -3.48
C MET A 56 -4.58 8.63 -2.14
N LYS A 57 -3.91 7.52 -1.84
CA LYS A 57 -4.13 6.76 -0.60
C LYS A 57 -3.88 7.60 0.67
N GLY A 58 -3.04 8.64 0.59
CA GLY A 58 -2.80 9.57 1.70
C GLY A 58 -3.88 10.64 1.89
N ALA A 59 -4.77 10.87 0.91
CA ALA A 59 -5.80 11.89 0.98
C ALA A 59 -7.07 11.52 0.19
N ALA A 60 -7.20 11.94 -1.07
CA ALA A 60 -8.44 11.89 -1.83
C ALA A 60 -8.92 10.46 -2.11
N GLY A 61 -7.99 9.55 -2.42
CA GLY A 61 -8.31 8.14 -2.66
C GLY A 61 -8.88 7.46 -1.41
N GLN A 62 -8.31 7.72 -0.22
CA GLN A 62 -8.86 7.23 1.04
C GLN A 62 -10.24 7.83 1.36
N ALA A 63 -10.47 9.11 1.03
CA ALA A 63 -11.77 9.74 1.18
C ALA A 63 -12.83 9.08 0.30
N VAL A 64 -12.50 8.76 -0.96
CA VAL A 64 -13.39 8.01 -1.87
C VAL A 64 -13.60 6.57 -1.37
N GLN A 65 -12.58 5.90 -0.85
CA GLN A 65 -12.74 4.57 -0.27
C GLN A 65 -13.73 4.60 0.91
N ALA A 66 -13.59 5.57 1.81
CA ALA A 66 -14.52 5.75 2.92
C ALA A 66 -15.95 6.12 2.46
N LEU A 67 -16.07 6.89 1.38
CA LEU A 67 -17.34 7.17 0.72
C LEU A 67 -18.00 5.88 0.21
N ASN A 68 -17.25 5.02 -0.49
CA ASN A 68 -17.73 3.74 -1.00
C ASN A 68 -18.27 2.88 0.15
N VAL A 69 -17.51 2.75 1.24
CA VAL A 69 -17.96 2.06 2.47
C VAL A 69 -19.26 2.68 3.00
N ARG A 70 -19.33 4.02 3.11
CA ARG A 70 -20.50 4.72 3.64
C ARG A 70 -21.78 4.46 2.83
N PHE A 71 -21.66 4.30 1.52
CA PHE A 71 -22.79 4.02 0.63
C PHE A 71 -23.02 2.53 0.36
N GLY A 72 -22.22 1.64 0.96
CA GLY A 72 -22.32 0.19 0.75
C GLY A 72 -21.90 -0.25 -0.65
N TRP A 73 -21.07 0.55 -1.33
CA TRP A 73 -20.46 0.18 -2.60
C TRP A 73 -19.20 -0.64 -2.37
N ASP A 74 -18.74 -1.32 -3.43
CA ASP A 74 -17.41 -1.94 -3.41
C ASP A 74 -16.36 -0.86 -3.12
N GLU A 75 -15.52 -1.09 -2.11
CA GLU A 75 -14.45 -0.17 -1.70
C GLU A 75 -13.53 0.22 -2.86
N ARG A 76 -13.39 -0.66 -3.86
CA ARG A 76 -12.54 -0.47 -5.03
C ARG A 76 -13.13 0.44 -6.10
N THR A 77 -14.41 0.75 -6.02
CA THR A 77 -15.13 1.55 -7.02
C THR A 77 -14.41 2.87 -7.27
N GLY A 78 -13.92 3.06 -8.51
CA GLY A 78 -13.20 4.27 -8.93
C GLY A 78 -11.75 4.37 -8.46
N LEU A 79 -11.18 3.31 -7.87
CA LEU A 79 -9.87 3.30 -7.24
C LEU A 79 -8.95 2.16 -7.75
N ASP A 80 -9.31 1.52 -8.86
CA ASP A 80 -8.64 0.34 -9.42
C ASP A 80 -7.37 0.62 -10.25
N PHE A 81 -6.90 1.88 -10.35
CA PHE A 81 -5.69 2.18 -11.10
C PHE A 81 -4.46 1.47 -10.48
N PRO A 82 -3.78 0.57 -11.21
CA PRO A 82 -2.78 -0.32 -10.63
C PRO A 82 -1.38 0.31 -10.47
N GLY A 83 -1.16 1.49 -11.04
CA GLY A 83 0.15 2.14 -11.12
C GLY A 83 0.87 1.86 -12.42
N LEU A 84 2.10 2.35 -12.54
CA LEU A 84 2.93 2.23 -13.75
C LEU A 84 4.31 1.65 -13.41
N TYR A 85 4.83 0.86 -14.34
CA TYR A 85 6.23 0.43 -14.34
C TYR A 85 6.68 0.10 -15.79
N PRO A 86 7.82 0.64 -16.26
CA PRO A 86 8.68 1.63 -15.60
C PRO A 86 8.01 3.02 -15.54
N ILE A 87 8.57 3.88 -14.69
CA ILE A 87 8.21 5.30 -14.49
C ILE A 87 9.49 6.13 -14.39
#